data_AF-A0A059C6X1-F1
#
_entry.id   AF-A0A059C6X1-F1
#
_cell.length_a   1.000
_cell.length_b   1.000
_cell.length_c   1.000
_cell.angle_alpha   90.00
_cell.angle_beta   90.00
_cell.angle_gamma   90.00
#
_symmetry.space_group_name_H-M   'P 1'
#
loop_
_entity.id
_entity.type
_entity.pdbx_description
1 polymer ?
#
loop_
_entity_poly.entity_id
_entity_poly.type
_entity_poly.pdbx_seq_one_letter_code
_entity_poly.pdbx_strand_id
1 'polypeptide(L)'
;MFMKAIEESRIAIIVFSKDYTSSKWCLKEVAKIMECKEQNNLTVLPVFYKVEPREVRGGKESYERALTEHESMFRKDSEEVKIWKKALSEARSLFGWHLNDE
;
A
#
# COMPACT_ATOMS: atom_id res chain seq x y z
N MET A 1 -11.10 -14.93 6.56
CA MET A 1 -11.48 -15.30 5.18
C MET A 1 -10.65 -14.52 4.16
N PHE A 2 -10.60 -13.19 4.22
CA PHE A 2 -9.82 -12.38 3.26
C PHE A 2 -8.30 -12.59 3.33
N MET A 3 -7.70 -12.60 4.52
CA MET A 3 -6.23 -12.78 4.66
C MET A 3 -5.75 -14.13 4.14
N LYS A 4 -6.55 -15.19 4.31
CA LYS A 4 -6.25 -16.52 3.77
C LYS A 4 -6.23 -16.52 2.23
N ALA A 5 -7.12 -15.74 1.60
CA ALA A 5 -7.11 -15.60 0.15
C ALA A 5 -5.81 -14.94 -0.36
N ILE A 6 -5.26 -13.97 0.38
CA ILE A 6 -3.95 -13.38 0.05
C ILE A 6 -2.84 -14.42 0.17
N GLU A 7 -2.85 -15.24 1.23
CA GLU A 7 -1.84 -16.28 1.46
C GLU A 7 -1.86 -17.39 0.39
N GLU A 8 -3.03 -17.73 -0.13
CA GLU A 8 -3.23 -18.75 -1.16
C GLU A 8 -3.09 -18.19 -2.58
N SER A 9 -2.92 -16.87 -2.74
CA SER A 9 -2.78 -16.22 -4.03
C SER A 9 -1.37 -16.39 -4.61
N ARG A 10 -1.28 -16.41 -5.94
CA ARG A 10 0.00 -16.39 -6.68
C ARG A 10 0.39 -15.00 -7.18
N ILE A 11 -0.61 -14.15 -7.39
CA ILE A 11 -0.45 -12.79 -7.89
C ILE A 11 -1.36 -11.87 -7.06
N ALA A 12 -0.83 -10.73 -6.64
CA ALA A 12 -1.59 -9.64 -6.04
C ALA A 12 -1.39 -8.37 -6.86
N ILE A 13 -2.49 -7.75 -7.28
CA ILE A 13 -2.49 -6.45 -7.97
C ILE A 13 -2.90 -5.40 -6.95
N ILE A 14 -2.01 -4.45 -6.67
CA ILE A 14 -2.30 -3.34 -5.76
C ILE A 14 -2.67 -2.13 -6.59
N VAL A 15 -3.90 -1.63 -6.45
CA VAL A 15 -4.35 -0.42 -7.16
C VAL A 15 -4.23 0.77 -6.22
N PHE A 16 -3.12 1.48 -6.29
CA PHE A 16 -2.94 2.75 -5.59
C PHE A 16 -3.81 3.83 -6.24
N SER A 17 -4.69 4.40 -5.44
CA SER A 17 -5.52 5.54 -5.79
C SER A 17 -5.34 6.65 -4.75
N LYS A 18 -5.92 7.83 -5.01
CA LYS A 18 -5.85 8.98 -4.10
C LYS A 18 -6.28 8.64 -2.67
N ASP A 19 -7.32 7.82 -2.53
CA ASP A 19 -7.95 7.51 -1.24
C ASP A 19 -7.54 6.15 -0.67
N TYR A 20 -6.60 5.43 -1.29
CA TYR A 20 -6.19 4.09 -0.82
C TYR A 20 -5.76 4.10 0.65
N THR A 21 -5.01 5.14 1.06
CA THR A 21 -4.50 5.29 2.43
C THR A 21 -5.55 5.72 3.42
N SER A 22 -6.75 6.10 2.96
CA SER A 22 -7.88 6.42 3.82
C SER A 22 -8.51 5.18 4.45
N SER A 23 -8.33 4.02 3.82
CA SER A 23 -8.90 2.76 4.27
C SER A 23 -7.92 1.98 5.13
N LYS A 24 -8.24 1.83 6.42
CA LYS A 24 -7.49 0.94 7.32
C LYS A 24 -7.39 -0.48 6.76
N TRP A 25 -8.41 -0.93 6.03
CA TRP A 25 -8.40 -2.27 5.43
C TRP A 25 -7.35 -2.34 4.33
N CYS A 26 -7.30 -1.37 3.42
CA CYS A 26 -6.27 -1.32 2.38
C CYS A 26 -4.84 -1.30 2.96
N LEU A 27 -4.65 -0.64 4.12
CA LEU A 27 -3.37 -0.64 4.86
C LEU A 27 -3.02 -2.02 5.44
N LYS A 28 -3.99 -2.75 5.99
CA LYS A 28 -3.80 -4.12 6.46
C LYS A 28 -3.54 -5.09 5.32
N GLU A 29 -4.24 -4.92 4.20
CA GLU A 29 -4.13 -5.75 3.01
C GLU A 29 -2.74 -5.61 2.39
N VAL A 30 -2.24 -4.38 2.19
CA VAL A 30 -0.89 -4.18 1.64
C VAL A 30 0.19 -4.76 2.56
N ALA A 31 0.03 -4.65 3.89
CA ALA A 31 0.95 -5.27 4.82
C ALA A 31 0.98 -6.80 4.68
N LYS A 32 -0.19 -7.43 4.57
CA LYS A 32 -0.26 -8.89 4.38
C LYS A 32 0.27 -9.33 3.02
N ILE A 33 -0.01 -8.58 1.96
CA ILE A 33 0.51 -8.84 0.61
C ILE A 33 2.04 -8.79 0.61
N MET A 34 2.63 -7.77 1.24
CA MET A 34 4.09 -7.63 1.29
C MET A 34 4.73 -8.71 2.16
N GLU A 35 4.10 -9.12 3.26
CA GLU A 35 4.53 -10.29 4.03
C GLU A 35 4.53 -11.57 3.17
N CYS A 36 3.43 -11.85 2.45
CA CYS A 36 3.34 -13.02 1.57
C CYS A 36 4.29 -12.95 0.36
N LYS A 37 4.65 -11.74 -0.11
CA LYS A 37 5.69 -11.56 -1.13
C LYS A 37 7.05 -12.02 -0.63
N GLU A 38 7.38 -11.75 0.63
CA GLU A 38 8.64 -12.19 1.25
C GLU A 38 8.64 -13.69 1.56
N GLN A 39 7.51 -14.24 2.01
CA GLN A 39 7.45 -15.61 2.55
C GLN A 39 6.98 -16.68 1.53
N ASN A 40 6.11 -16.33 0.58
CA ASN A 40 5.31 -17.30 -0.19
C ASN A 40 5.47 -17.18 -1.73
N ASN A 41 6.52 -16.51 -2.23
CA ASN A 41 6.73 -16.24 -3.66
C ASN A 41 5.55 -15.52 -4.37
N LEU A 42 4.75 -14.75 -3.63
CA LEU A 42 3.66 -13.98 -4.19
C LEU A 42 4.20 -12.90 -5.14
N THR A 43 3.73 -12.90 -6.39
CA THR A 43 4.08 -11.83 -7.35
C THR A 43 3.21 -10.61 -7.08
N VAL A 44 3.84 -9.45 -6.86
CA VAL A 44 3.12 -8.20 -6.56
C VAL A 44 3.28 -7.21 -7.70
N LEU A 45 2.15 -6.73 -8.19
CA LEU A 45 2.02 -5.87 -9.36
C LEU A 45 1.29 -4.58 -8.98
N PRO A 46 2.00 -3.48 -8.70
CA PRO A 46 1.37 -2.21 -8.40
C PRO A 46 0.84 -1.51 -9.67
N VAL A 47 -0.32 -0.88 -9.53
CA VAL A 47 -0.96 0.00 -10.49
C VAL A 47 -1.20 1.33 -9.81
N PHE A 48 -0.70 2.41 -10.40
CA PHE A 48 -0.85 3.78 -9.92
C PHE A 48 -1.97 4.43 -10.74
N TYR A 49 -3.18 4.46 -10.17
CA TYR A 49 -4.38 4.97 -10.83
C TYR A 49 -4.67 6.41 -10.39
N LYS A 50 -4.60 7.36 -11.32
CA LYS A 50 -4.82 8.79 -11.09
C LYS A 50 -3.99 9.36 -9.94
N VAL A 51 -2.81 8.79 -9.74
CA VAL A 51 -1.81 9.22 -8.76
C VAL A 51 -0.46 9.18 -9.43
N GLU A 52 0.30 10.26 -9.32
CA GLU A 52 1.63 10.24 -9.91
C GLU A 52 2.52 9.24 -9.16
N PRO A 53 3.21 8.32 -9.86
CA PRO A 53 4.15 7.41 -9.23
C PRO A 53 5.24 8.16 -8.46
N ARG A 54 5.52 9.42 -8.81
CA ARG A 54 6.45 10.30 -8.08
C ARG A 54 5.85 10.80 -6.76
N GLU A 55 4.57 11.17 -6.73
CA GLU A 55 3.87 11.50 -5.49
C GLU A 55 3.78 10.28 -4.58
N VAL A 56 3.51 9.10 -5.14
CA VAL A 56 3.50 7.86 -4.35
C VAL A 56 4.92 7.51 -3.91
N ARG A 57 5.93 7.45 -4.79
CA ARG A 57 7.32 6.99 -4.52
C ARG A 57 8.20 7.99 -3.77
N GLY A 58 7.93 9.30 -3.82
CA GLY A 58 8.84 10.32 -3.29
C GLY A 58 8.21 11.63 -2.80
N GLY A 59 6.88 11.77 -2.85
CA GLY A 59 6.20 13.00 -2.45
C GLY A 59 5.81 13.01 -0.97
N LYS A 60 6.57 13.72 -0.14
CA LYS A 60 6.32 14.01 1.28
C LYS A 60 4.95 14.64 1.61
N GLU A 61 4.15 15.05 0.61
CA GLU A 61 3.07 16.02 0.86
C GLU A 61 1.63 15.52 0.68
N SER A 62 1.33 14.48 -0.11
CA SER A 62 -0.05 13.99 -0.25
C SER A 62 -0.28 12.63 0.41
N TYR A 63 0.48 11.60 0.03
CA TYR A 63 0.31 10.23 0.55
C TYR A 63 0.84 10.08 1.97
N GLU A 64 2.00 10.65 2.27
CA GLU A 64 2.54 10.69 3.64
C GLU A 64 1.65 11.56 4.55
N ARG A 65 1.15 12.69 4.05
CA ARG A 65 0.25 13.57 4.81
C ARG A 65 -1.10 12.91 5.07
N ALA A 66 -1.69 12.20 4.10
CA ALA A 66 -2.89 11.40 4.30
C ALA A 66 -2.66 10.26 5.30
N LEU A 67 -1.48 9.63 5.27
CA LEU A 67 -1.08 8.68 6.33
C LEU A 67 -1.00 9.37 7.70
N THR A 68 -0.40 10.56 7.77
CA THR A 68 -0.18 11.33 9.01
C THR A 68 -1.47 11.94 9.57
N GLU A 69 -2.43 12.33 8.74
CA GLU A 69 -3.77 12.72 9.16
C GLU A 69 -4.49 11.52 9.80
N HIS A 70 -4.30 10.31 9.24
CA HIS A 70 -4.76 9.07 9.87
C HIS A 70 -4.02 8.68 11.15
N GLU A 71 -2.77 9.10 11.34
CA GLU A 71 -2.07 8.89 12.62
C GLU A 71 -2.79 9.59 13.79
N SER A 72 -3.53 10.67 13.54
CA SER A 72 -4.35 11.32 14.57
C SER A 72 -5.52 10.46 15.04
N MET A 73 -6.03 9.56 14.17
CA MET A 73 -7.13 8.64 14.47
C MET A 73 -6.68 7.28 15.02
N PHE A 74 -5.45 6.84 14.72
CA PHE A 74 -5.00 5.46 15.01
C PHE A 74 -3.98 5.32 16.15
N ARG A 75 -3.85 6.33 17.01
CA ARG A 75 -2.72 6.49 17.95
C ARG A 75 -1.40 6.55 17.17
N LYS A 76 -0.89 7.78 17.00
CA LYS A 76 0.51 8.06 16.61
C LYS A 76 1.42 7.08 17.36
N ASP A 77 2.24 6.34 16.61
CA ASP A 77 3.27 5.40 17.10
C ASP A 77 2.87 3.98 17.53
N SER A 78 1.71 3.46 17.11
CA SER A 78 1.50 2.01 17.23
C SER A 78 2.41 1.22 16.28
N GLU A 79 2.83 0.03 16.72
CA GLU A 79 3.66 -0.87 15.91
C GLU A 79 2.97 -1.25 14.59
N GLU A 80 1.64 -1.34 14.57
CA GLU A 80 0.84 -1.53 13.35
C GLU A 80 1.08 -0.44 12.31
N VAL A 81 1.11 0.83 12.73
CA VAL A 81 1.31 1.97 11.81
C VAL A 81 2.71 1.92 11.18
N LYS A 82 3.73 1.51 11.94
CA LYS A 82 5.09 1.34 11.40
C LYS A 82 5.14 0.23 10.35
N ILE A 83 4.46 -0.90 10.61
CA ILE A 83 4.35 -2.00 9.65
C ILE A 83 3.68 -1.53 8.37
N TRP A 84 2.55 -0.80 8.46
CA TRP A 84 1.85 -0.30 7.27
C TRP A 84 2.70 0.70 6.48
N LYS A 85 3.39 1.63 7.16
CA LYS A 85 4.31 2.58 6.51
C LYS A 85 5.42 1.85 5.75
N LYS A 86 6.04 0.85 6.37
CA LYS A 86 7.08 0.03 5.75
C LYS A 86 6.52 -0.69 4.52
N ALA A 87 5.42 -1.42 4.68
CA ALA A 87 4.80 -2.19 3.60
C ALA A 87 4.38 -1.30 2.42
N LEU A 88 3.77 -0.15 2.69
CA LEU A 88 3.43 0.82 1.64
C LEU A 88 4.68 1.33 0.93
N SER A 89 5.73 1.66 1.69
CA SER A 89 6.97 2.17 1.12
C SER A 89 7.68 1.17 0.22
N GLU A 90 7.63 -0.11 0.57
CA GLU A 90 8.16 -1.19 -0.25
C GLU A 90 7.26 -1.43 -1.47
N ALA A 91 5.95 -1.56 -1.27
CA ALA A 91 4.98 -1.81 -2.35
C ALA A 91 5.02 -0.73 -3.44
N ARG A 92 5.13 0.55 -3.07
CA ARG A 92 5.23 1.66 -4.04
C ARG A 92 6.54 1.67 -4.83
N SER A 93 7.62 1.13 -4.25
CA SER A 93 8.94 1.10 -4.89
C SER A 93 9.06 0.01 -5.96
N LEU A 94 8.11 -0.94 -5.99
CA LEU A 94 8.01 -1.95 -7.04
C LEU A 94 7.70 -1.31 -8.40
N PHE A 95 8.22 -1.91 -9.47
CA PHE A 95 7.88 -1.54 -10.84
C PHE A 95 6.40 -1.83 -11.11
N GLY A 96 5.73 -0.90 -11.79
CA GLY A 96 4.29 -0.98 -12.02
C GLY A 96 3.83 -0.05 -13.13
N TRP A 97 2.52 -0.04 -13.34
CA TRP A 97 1.88 0.73 -14.41
C TRP A 97 1.26 2.01 -13.88
N HIS A 98 1.38 3.08 -14.66
CA HIS A 98 0.72 4.35 -14.39
C HIS A 98 -0.47 4.49 -15.32
N LEU A 99 -1.65 4.70 -14.75
CA LEU A 99 -2.91 4.88 -15.46
C LEU A 99 -3.49 6.23 -15.07
N ASN A 100 -3.32 7.21 -15.95
CA ASN A 100 -4.04 8.47 -15.91
C ASN A 100 -5.05 8.49 -17.06
N ASP A 101 -6.23 9.03 -16.80
CA ASP A 101 -7.12 9.42 -17.91
C ASP A 101 -6.43 10.60 -18.64
N GLU A 102 -6.40 10.55 -19.97
CA GLU A 102 -5.87 11.64 -20.81
C GLU A 102 -6.53 12.99 -20.53
#